data_AF-A0A836SI31-F1
#
_entry.id   AF-A0A836SI31-F1
#
_cell.length_a   1.000
_cell.length_b   1.000
_cell.length_c   1.000
_cell.angle_alpha   90.00
_cell.angle_beta   90.00
_cell.angle_gamma   90.00
#
_symmetry.space_group_name_H-M   'P 1'
#
loop_
_entity.id
_entity.type
_entity.pdbx_description
1 polymer ?
#
loop_
_entity_poly.entity_id
_entity_poly.type
_entity_poly.pdbx_seq_one_letter_code
_entity_poly.pdbx_strand_id
1 'polypeptide(L)'
;MRETLSATRLTHARSIRPVAPHAGGGAQIAAGGTTCMIVWRTVPEGWLKRAGRIRTPGQMPWLVGEQEVAQLTGQKRETFTGEPGRLIRGILLCWFEPEKYHWDEARHGPLREFLLLALEDLWEAERFGPFEPEEQVLFCADLERRKHRRLLATRMLAAGHAMLPTSTDIRVRLLLDTWDTLDEVPKAEQESVLEFLARLYRGAQLADLDSGIRERLALIHLQVLARLGRRGEQGRFFWRTASKQIREPETKQEMLRLMRNPRSEGSKVFDNNTGQRQHA
;
A
#
# COMPACT_ATOMS: atom_id res chain seq x y z
N MET A 1 29.73 -27.03 -34.20
CA MET A 1 28.58 -26.15 -34.47
C MET A 1 28.37 -25.30 -33.21
N ARG A 2 28.92 -24.10 -32.97
CA ARG A 2 29.30 -22.93 -33.79
C ARG A 2 28.19 -22.40 -34.69
N GLU A 3 27.52 -21.36 -34.19
CA GLU A 3 27.12 -20.05 -34.79
C GLU A 3 26.40 -19.28 -33.64
N THR A 4 26.79 -18.13 -33.06
CA THR A 4 27.21 -16.77 -33.54
C THR A 4 26.31 -16.27 -34.66
N LEU A 5 25.62 -15.12 -34.65
CA LEU A 5 25.63 -13.81 -33.95
C LEU A 5 24.19 -13.23 -34.17
N SER A 6 23.67 -12.22 -33.47
CA SER A 6 24.08 -10.84 -33.71
C SER A 6 23.43 -9.86 -32.73
N ALA A 7 24.28 -9.02 -32.18
CA ALA A 7 23.94 -7.81 -31.48
C ALA A 7 23.55 -6.72 -32.48
N THR A 8 22.66 -5.81 -32.08
CA THR A 8 22.72 -4.44 -32.57
C THR A 8 22.78 -3.52 -31.37
N ARG A 9 23.97 -2.95 -31.18
CA ARG A 9 24.28 -1.88 -30.24
C ARG A 9 23.61 -0.60 -30.70
N LEU A 10 23.04 0.15 -29.76
CA LEU A 10 23.08 1.60 -29.79
C LEU A 10 23.88 2.06 -28.57
N THR A 11 25.12 2.45 -28.86
CA THR A 11 26.01 3.18 -27.96
C THR A 11 26.01 4.65 -28.37
N HIS A 12 25.69 5.55 -27.44
CA HIS A 12 26.43 6.78 -27.13
C HIS A 12 25.73 7.42 -25.92
N ALA A 13 26.31 7.31 -24.72
CA ALA A 13 27.39 8.14 -24.18
C ALA A 13 26.85 9.31 -23.35
N ARG A 14 26.95 9.17 -22.03
CA ARG A 14 27.68 10.13 -21.19
C ARG A 14 28.18 9.44 -19.93
N SER A 15 29.51 9.42 -19.83
CA SER A 15 30.27 9.11 -18.63
C SER A 15 29.75 9.97 -17.47
N ILE A 16 29.12 9.32 -16.50
CA ILE A 16 28.93 9.89 -15.17
C ILE A 16 29.89 9.12 -14.27
N ARG A 17 30.92 9.83 -13.80
CA ARG A 17 31.87 9.33 -12.80
C ARG A 17 31.10 8.80 -11.58
N PRO A 18 31.62 7.79 -10.86
CA PRO A 18 31.00 7.29 -9.64
C PRO A 18 30.99 8.41 -8.60
N VAL A 19 29.79 8.87 -8.23
CA VAL A 19 29.60 9.70 -7.04
C VAL A 19 29.51 8.73 -5.85
N ALA A 20 30.38 8.94 -4.87
CA ALA A 20 30.39 8.21 -3.60
C ALA A 20 29.00 8.24 -2.92
N PRO A 21 28.67 7.25 -2.07
CA PRO A 21 27.35 7.17 -1.44
C PRO A 21 27.13 8.39 -0.55
N HIS A 22 26.18 9.25 -0.93
CA HIS A 22 25.68 10.26 -0.01
C HIS A 22 24.91 9.55 1.11
N ALA A 23 25.52 9.53 2.29
CA ALA A 23 24.80 9.35 3.54
C ALA A 23 23.68 10.39 3.61
N GLY A 24 22.42 9.95 3.56
CA GLY A 24 21.25 10.83 3.76
C GLY A 24 20.22 10.89 2.64
N GLY A 25 20.14 9.89 1.75
CA GLY A 25 19.02 9.78 0.81
C GLY A 25 17.72 9.41 1.54
N GLY A 26 16.88 10.40 1.82
CA GLY A 26 15.52 10.16 2.30
C GLY A 26 14.53 10.16 1.14
N ALA A 27 13.64 9.17 1.07
CA ALA A 27 12.53 9.20 0.12
C ALA A 27 11.37 9.99 0.73
N GLN A 28 10.93 11.05 0.04
CA GLN A 28 9.75 11.83 0.43
C GLN A 28 8.49 11.07 0.07
N ILE A 29 7.55 10.98 1.02
CA ILE A 29 6.24 10.41 0.79
C ILE A 29 5.22 11.53 0.99
N ALA A 30 4.66 12.02 -0.12
CA ALA A 30 3.60 13.01 -0.09
C ALA A 30 2.29 12.37 0.40
N ALA A 31 1.83 12.78 1.58
CA ALA A 31 0.56 12.35 2.17
C ALA A 31 -0.31 13.59 2.44
N GLY A 32 -0.90 14.15 1.38
CA GLY A 32 -2.02 15.10 1.45
C GLY A 32 -1.87 16.31 2.39
N GLY A 33 -0.67 16.81 2.66
CA GLY A 33 -0.44 18.03 3.47
C GLY A 33 0.43 17.84 4.71
N THR A 34 0.92 16.63 5.01
CA THR A 34 2.03 16.42 5.94
C THR A 34 3.10 15.59 5.25
N THR A 35 4.35 16.05 5.25
CA THR A 35 5.44 15.35 4.59
C THR A 35 6.06 14.35 5.56
N CYS A 36 5.93 13.06 5.28
CA CYS A 36 6.70 12.04 5.98
C CYS A 36 7.86 11.60 5.08
N MET A 37 8.95 11.18 5.71
CA MET A 37 10.14 10.72 5.00
C MET A 37 10.61 9.38 5.54
N ILE A 38 11.09 8.54 4.63
CA ILE A 38 11.86 7.36 5.00
C ILE A 38 13.32 7.76 5.10
N VAL A 39 13.93 7.56 6.27
CA VAL A 39 15.35 7.79 6.51
C VAL A 39 16.05 6.50 6.87
N TRP A 40 17.21 6.25 6.27
CA TRP A 40 18.03 5.06 6.55
C TRP A 40 18.96 5.33 7.73
N ARG A 41 18.73 4.65 8.87
CA ARG A 41 19.45 4.90 10.13
C ARG A 41 19.83 3.63 10.83
N THR A 42 20.91 3.71 11.61
CA THR A 42 21.44 2.58 12.35
C THR A 42 20.42 2.05 13.34
N VAL A 43 20.24 0.72 13.35
CA VAL A 43 19.38 0.06 14.34
C VAL A 43 20.24 -0.29 15.55
N PRO A 44 19.72 -0.15 16.79
CA PRO A 44 20.46 -0.58 17.97
C PRO A 44 20.85 -2.07 17.90
N GLU A 45 21.98 -2.40 18.50
CA GLU A 45 22.51 -3.76 18.49
C GLU A 45 21.53 -4.76 19.12
N GLY A 46 21.45 -5.95 18.54
CA GLY A 46 20.59 -7.04 19.04
C GLY A 46 19.10 -6.92 18.70
N TRP A 47 18.65 -5.87 17.99
CA TRP A 47 17.27 -5.78 17.48
C TRP A 47 17.02 -6.70 16.28
N LEU A 48 18.07 -6.97 15.48
CA LEU A 48 17.98 -7.68 14.20
C LEU A 48 18.93 -8.88 14.18
N LYS A 49 18.52 -9.99 14.80
CA LYS A 49 19.37 -11.17 15.02
C LYS A 49 19.78 -11.86 13.72
N ARG A 50 18.87 -11.99 12.76
CA ARG A 50 19.08 -12.65 11.46
C ARG A 50 19.44 -11.62 10.40
N ALA A 51 18.63 -10.55 10.26
CA ALA A 51 18.84 -9.53 9.23
C ALA A 51 20.18 -8.81 9.39
N GLY A 52 20.66 -8.63 10.64
CA GLY A 52 21.97 -8.03 10.92
C GLY A 52 23.19 -8.88 10.54
N ARG A 53 23.01 -10.18 10.19
CA ARG A 53 24.11 -11.05 9.74
C ARG A 53 24.42 -10.90 8.25
N ILE A 54 23.46 -10.40 7.48
CA ILE A 54 23.66 -10.03 6.09
C ILE A 54 24.58 -8.80 6.11
N ARG A 55 25.68 -8.80 5.35
CA ARG A 55 26.74 -7.77 5.36
C ARG A 55 26.28 -6.41 4.78
N THR A 56 25.13 -5.92 5.19
CA THR A 56 24.60 -4.59 4.90
C THR A 56 25.17 -3.56 5.88
N PRO A 57 25.27 -2.27 5.49
CA PRO A 57 25.47 -1.21 6.47
C PRO A 57 24.32 -1.32 7.47
N GLY A 58 24.59 -1.24 8.77
CA GLY A 58 23.63 -1.51 9.85
C GLY A 58 22.42 -0.56 9.94
N GLN A 59 21.96 -0.03 8.81
CA GLN A 59 20.89 0.94 8.64
C GLN A 59 19.60 0.26 8.17
N MET A 60 18.48 0.72 8.69
CA MET A 60 17.13 0.34 8.28
C MET A 60 16.28 1.56 7.93
N PRO A 61 15.19 1.38 7.16
CA PRO A 61 14.27 2.46 6.87
C PRO A 61 13.39 2.80 8.09
N TRP A 62 13.45 4.05 8.55
CA TRP A 62 12.60 4.59 9.61
C TRP A 62 11.64 5.62 9.00
N LEU A 63 10.36 5.57 9.39
CA LEU A 63 9.41 6.63 9.07
C LEU A 63 9.53 7.77 10.08
N VAL A 64 9.82 8.97 9.58
CA VAL A 64 9.96 10.20 10.38
C VAL A 64 9.10 11.33 9.82
N GLY A 65 8.63 12.21 10.69
CA GLY A 65 7.87 13.40 10.28
C GLY A 65 8.78 14.53 9.79
N GLU A 66 8.23 15.46 9.00
CA GLU A 66 8.96 16.60 8.41
C GLU A 66 9.78 17.42 9.41
N GLN A 67 9.20 17.75 10.57
CA GLN A 67 9.87 18.54 11.60
C GLN A 67 11.10 17.83 12.19
N GLU A 68 11.06 16.50 12.23
CA GLU A 68 12.15 15.68 12.76
C GLU A 68 13.27 15.52 11.73
N VAL A 69 12.93 15.52 10.43
CA VAL A 69 13.95 15.50 9.36
C VAL A 69 14.88 16.71 9.49
N ALA A 70 14.35 17.89 9.81
CA ALA A 70 15.14 19.11 10.01
C ALA A 70 16.10 19.02 11.20
N GLN A 71 15.73 18.28 12.25
CA GLN A 71 16.61 18.02 13.40
C GLN A 71 17.67 16.96 13.06
N LEU A 72 17.28 15.95 12.28
CA LEU A 72 18.12 14.80 11.90
C LEU A 72 19.18 15.12 10.84
N THR A 73 19.01 16.16 10.02
CA THR A 73 20.03 16.61 9.05
C THR A 73 21.23 17.28 9.73
N GLY A 74 21.10 17.72 11.00
CA GLY A 74 22.18 18.31 11.79
C GLY A 74 23.06 17.31 12.55
N GLN A 75 22.54 16.12 12.89
CA GLN A 75 23.25 15.13 13.72
C GLN A 75 23.72 13.93 12.86
N LYS A 76 25.00 13.93 12.48
CA LYS A 76 25.54 12.98 11.49
C LYS A 76 25.70 11.53 11.97
N ARG A 77 25.60 11.21 13.26
CA ARG A 77 26.02 9.89 13.79
C ARG A 77 25.26 9.35 15.00
N GLU A 78 24.14 9.94 15.40
CA GLU A 78 23.40 9.40 16.54
C GLU A 78 22.61 8.16 16.14
N THR A 79 22.75 7.10 16.94
CA THR A 79 21.86 5.94 16.90
C THR A 79 20.47 6.46 17.19
N PHE A 80 19.56 6.37 16.22
CA PHE A 80 18.21 6.88 16.38
C PHE A 80 17.46 5.96 17.35
N THR A 81 17.32 6.38 18.62
CA THR A 81 16.52 5.67 19.64
C THR A 81 15.04 5.97 19.48
N GLY A 82 14.55 5.94 18.24
CA GLY A 82 13.16 6.22 17.93
C GLY A 82 12.23 5.15 18.51
N GLU A 83 10.96 5.53 18.66
CA GLU A 83 9.88 4.60 18.96
C GLU A 83 9.95 3.40 17.98
N PRO A 84 10.02 2.16 18.47
CA PRO A 84 10.22 0.98 17.63
C PRO A 84 9.18 0.84 16.49
N GLY A 85 7.95 1.34 16.71
CA GLY A 85 6.92 1.40 15.67
C GLY A 85 7.31 2.24 14.44
N ARG A 86 8.25 3.19 14.53
CA ARG A 86 8.74 3.96 13.37
C ARG A 86 9.57 3.12 12.42
N LEU A 87 10.33 2.17 12.97
CA LEU A 87 11.12 1.21 12.20
C LEU A 87 10.18 0.27 11.43
N ILE A 88 9.18 -0.32 12.10
CA ILE A 88 8.19 -1.20 11.45
C ILE A 88 7.47 -0.45 10.33
N ARG A 89 6.95 0.75 10.60
CA ARG A 89 6.30 1.61 9.60
C ARG A 89 7.20 1.92 8.41
N GLY A 90 8.47 2.23 8.67
CA GLY A 90 9.45 2.50 7.62
C GLY A 90 9.74 1.27 6.76
N ILE A 91 9.87 0.10 7.37
CA ILE A 91 10.05 -1.17 6.66
C ILE A 91 8.82 -1.51 5.81
N LEU A 92 7.60 -1.39 6.35
CA LEU A 92 6.36 -1.67 5.60
C LEU A 92 6.25 -0.80 4.34
N LEU A 93 6.54 0.50 4.45
CA LEU A 93 6.49 1.42 3.31
C LEU A 93 7.61 1.15 2.30
N CYS A 94 8.82 0.85 2.78
CA CYS A 94 9.95 0.48 1.91
C CYS A 94 9.69 -0.83 1.17
N TRP A 95 9.05 -1.79 1.84
CA TRP A 95 8.68 -3.07 1.24
C TRP A 95 7.59 -2.93 0.17
N PHE A 96 6.63 -2.02 0.39
CA PHE A 96 5.55 -1.75 -0.57
C PHE A 96 6.10 -1.16 -1.88
N GLU A 97 7.02 -0.19 -1.82
CA GLU A 97 7.58 0.54 -2.97
C GLU A 97 9.13 0.41 -3.04
N PRO A 98 9.68 -0.81 -3.16
CA PRO A 98 11.13 -1.04 -3.07
C PRO A 98 11.91 -0.30 -4.16
N GLU A 99 11.31 -0.09 -5.33
CA GLU A 99 11.90 0.59 -6.48
C GLU A 99 12.26 2.07 -6.21
N LYS A 100 11.70 2.67 -5.15
CA LYS A 100 12.02 4.05 -4.75
C LYS A 100 13.33 4.17 -3.98
N TYR A 101 13.98 3.04 -3.65
CA TYR A 101 15.14 3.01 -2.78
C TYR A 101 16.36 2.43 -3.51
N HIS A 102 17.50 3.10 -3.34
CA HIS A 102 18.76 2.60 -3.86
C HIS A 102 19.24 1.43 -3.00
N TRP A 103 19.20 0.23 -3.58
CA TRP A 103 19.64 -1.01 -2.95
C TRP A 103 20.48 -1.84 -3.91
N ASP A 104 21.62 -2.33 -3.45
CA ASP A 104 22.53 -3.17 -4.23
C ASP A 104 22.15 -4.64 -4.07
N GLU A 105 21.21 -5.10 -4.91
CA GLU A 105 20.72 -6.49 -4.88
C GLU A 105 21.82 -7.51 -5.16
N ALA A 106 22.80 -7.18 -6.00
CA ALA A 106 23.90 -8.08 -6.33
C ALA A 106 24.76 -8.40 -5.10
N ARG A 107 24.87 -7.44 -4.17
CA ARG A 107 25.62 -7.60 -2.94
C ARG A 107 24.79 -8.13 -1.77
N HIS A 108 23.51 -7.78 -1.71
CA HIS A 108 22.69 -7.96 -0.50
C HIS A 108 21.47 -8.86 -0.68
N GLY A 109 21.22 -9.38 -1.88
CA GLY A 109 20.00 -10.11 -2.21
C GLY A 109 18.81 -9.17 -2.41
N PRO A 110 17.59 -9.70 -2.66
CA PRO A 110 16.41 -8.89 -2.90
C PRO A 110 16.01 -8.03 -1.70
N LEU A 111 15.74 -6.74 -1.90
CA LEU A 111 15.38 -5.82 -0.81
C LEU A 111 14.17 -6.31 -0.01
N ARG A 112 13.14 -6.83 -0.70
CA ARG A 112 11.91 -7.31 -0.05
C ARG A 112 12.16 -8.50 0.88
N GLU A 113 13.07 -9.40 0.52
CA GLU A 113 13.44 -10.54 1.37
C GLU A 113 14.18 -10.07 2.62
N PHE A 114 15.13 -9.14 2.44
CA PHE A 114 15.84 -8.52 3.56
C PHE A 114 14.90 -7.79 4.53
N LEU A 115 13.96 -7.00 4.01
CA LEU A 115 12.98 -6.26 4.81
C LEU A 115 11.99 -7.20 5.52
N LEU A 116 11.59 -8.31 4.89
CA LEU A 116 10.74 -9.32 5.52
C LEU A 116 11.47 -9.97 6.70
N LEU A 117 12.72 -10.39 6.50
CA LEU A 117 13.55 -10.96 7.56
C LEU A 117 13.74 -9.97 8.73
N ALA A 118 13.86 -8.68 8.42
CA ALA A 118 13.92 -7.64 9.43
C ALA A 118 12.61 -7.56 10.23
N LEU A 119 11.45 -7.57 9.57
CA LEU A 119 10.16 -7.59 10.27
C LEU A 119 10.02 -8.82 11.17
N GLU A 120 10.39 -10.00 10.71
CA GLU A 120 10.36 -11.23 11.52
C GLU A 120 11.22 -11.10 12.78
N ASP A 121 12.44 -10.54 12.66
CA ASP A 121 13.31 -10.28 13.82
C ASP A 121 12.67 -9.29 14.81
N LEU A 122 11.96 -8.27 14.32
CA LEU A 122 11.27 -7.30 15.16
C LEU A 122 10.02 -7.89 15.82
N TRP A 123 9.28 -8.74 15.12
CA TRP A 123 8.09 -9.43 15.64
C TRP A 123 8.44 -10.44 16.73
N GLU A 124 9.55 -11.14 16.59
CA GLU A 124 10.06 -12.07 17.61
C GLU A 124 10.71 -11.37 18.81
N ALA A 125 11.04 -10.08 18.69
CA ALA A 125 11.67 -9.35 19.77
C ALA A 125 10.63 -8.89 20.80
N GLU A 126 10.70 -9.45 22.01
CA GLU A 126 9.81 -9.15 23.16
C GLU A 126 9.60 -7.65 23.42
N ARG A 127 10.57 -6.81 23.05
CA ARG A 127 10.53 -5.34 23.20
C ARG A 127 9.46 -4.64 22.36
N PHE A 128 8.90 -5.31 21.35
CA PHE A 128 7.82 -4.77 20.49
C PHE A 128 6.42 -5.16 20.99
N GLY A 129 6.35 -5.83 22.15
CA GLY A 129 5.11 -6.33 22.74
C GLY A 129 4.73 -7.71 22.21
N PRO A 130 3.79 -8.40 22.87
CA PRO A 130 3.36 -9.75 22.50
C PRO A 130 2.37 -9.75 21.31
N PHE A 131 2.47 -8.76 20.43
CA PHE A 131 1.51 -8.57 19.35
C PHE A 131 1.84 -9.49 18.18
N GLU A 132 0.82 -10.16 17.66
CA GLU A 132 0.96 -10.93 16.43
C GLU A 132 1.32 -10.00 15.25
N PRO A 133 2.04 -10.50 14.22
CA PRO A 133 2.40 -9.70 13.05
C PRO A 133 1.23 -8.91 12.43
N GLU A 134 0.06 -9.54 12.38
CA GLU A 134 -1.18 -8.92 11.90
C GLU A 134 -1.56 -7.69 12.73
N GLU A 135 -1.56 -7.81 14.05
CA GLU A 135 -1.88 -6.73 14.98
C GLU A 135 -0.90 -5.58 14.86
N GLN A 136 0.38 -5.87 14.66
CA GLN A 136 1.41 -4.84 14.48
C GLN A 136 1.20 -4.03 13.20
N VAL A 137 0.83 -4.69 12.08
CA VAL A 137 0.45 -4.01 10.84
C VAL A 137 -0.77 -3.14 11.05
N LEU A 138 -1.83 -3.69 11.65
CA LEU A 138 -3.08 -2.97 11.90
C LEU A 138 -2.86 -1.76 12.82
N PHE A 139 -2.05 -1.91 13.87
CA PHE A 139 -1.67 -0.85 14.78
C PHE A 139 -0.89 0.27 14.07
N CYS A 140 0.10 -0.10 13.24
CA CYS A 140 0.87 0.85 12.44
C CYS A 140 -0.04 1.65 11.49
N ALA A 141 -0.93 0.98 10.77
CA ALA A 141 -1.89 1.62 9.89
C ALA A 141 -2.86 2.54 10.65
N ASP A 142 -3.36 2.13 11.82
CA ASP A 142 -4.25 2.97 12.62
C ASP A 142 -3.54 4.23 13.17
N LEU A 143 -2.29 4.10 13.62
CA LEU A 143 -1.48 5.24 14.02
C LEU A 143 -1.30 6.25 12.89
N GLU A 144 -0.99 5.77 11.68
CA GLU A 144 -0.84 6.66 10.52
C GLU A 144 -2.16 7.27 10.08
N ARG A 145 -3.26 6.52 10.15
CA ARG A 145 -4.61 7.03 9.85
C ARG A 145 -4.95 8.24 10.72
N ARG A 146 -4.58 8.18 12.01
CA ARG A 146 -4.80 9.28 12.97
C ARG A 146 -3.91 10.50 12.72
N LYS A 147 -2.70 10.31 12.18
CA LYS A 147 -1.67 11.36 12.08
C LYS A 147 -1.53 12.00 10.69
N HIS A 148 -1.52 11.18 9.64
CA HIS A 148 -0.96 11.57 8.34
C HIS A 148 -1.89 11.24 7.15
N ARG A 149 -3.20 11.15 7.43
CA ARG A 149 -4.28 10.76 6.48
C ARG A 149 -4.23 9.30 6.04
N ARG A 150 -5.32 8.85 5.42
CA ARG A 150 -5.61 7.45 5.10
C ARG A 150 -4.62 6.82 4.10
N LEU A 151 -3.99 7.58 3.22
CA LEU A 151 -3.14 7.04 2.16
C LEU A 151 -1.93 6.23 2.67
N LEU A 152 -1.22 6.71 3.71
CA LEU A 152 -0.10 5.96 4.30
C LEU A 152 -0.59 4.68 4.97
N ALA A 153 -1.72 4.75 5.67
CA ALA A 153 -2.37 3.58 6.25
C ALA A 153 -2.72 2.55 5.17
N THR A 154 -3.31 2.98 4.04
CA THR A 154 -3.61 2.12 2.89
C THR A 154 -2.37 1.42 2.36
N ARG A 155 -1.23 2.12 2.22
CA ARG A 155 0.03 1.51 1.77
C ARG A 155 0.58 0.48 2.75
N MET A 156 0.52 0.77 4.05
CA MET A 156 0.93 -0.18 5.08
C MET A 156 0.06 -1.44 5.08
N LEU A 157 -1.26 -1.27 4.94
CA LEU A 157 -2.20 -2.38 4.82
C LEU A 157 -1.97 -3.18 3.53
N ALA A 158 -1.60 -2.52 2.43
CA ALA A 158 -1.27 -3.21 1.18
C ALA A 158 0.01 -4.04 1.30
N ALA A 159 1.05 -3.50 1.93
CA ALA A 159 2.26 -4.27 2.29
C ALA A 159 1.90 -5.46 3.18
N GLY A 160 1.16 -5.22 4.27
CA GLY A 160 0.71 -6.27 5.17
C GLY A 160 -0.13 -7.33 4.49
N HIS A 161 -1.03 -6.96 3.57
CA HIS A 161 -1.85 -7.91 2.82
C HIS A 161 -1.00 -8.82 1.92
N ALA A 162 0.07 -8.29 1.33
CA ALA A 162 0.96 -9.08 0.50
C ALA A 162 1.84 -10.03 1.32
N MET A 163 2.25 -9.63 2.54
CA MET A 163 3.01 -10.48 3.47
C MET A 163 2.15 -11.52 4.18
N LEU A 164 0.92 -11.15 4.56
CA LEU A 164 -0.04 -11.93 5.34
C LEU A 164 -1.35 -12.09 4.54
N PRO A 165 -1.32 -12.80 3.40
CA PRO A 165 -2.46 -12.86 2.46
C PRO A 165 -3.69 -13.56 3.01
N THR A 166 -3.56 -14.34 4.08
CA THR A 166 -4.68 -15.01 4.76
C THR A 166 -5.38 -14.13 5.80
N SER A 167 -4.78 -12.98 6.18
CA SER A 167 -5.36 -12.04 7.13
C SER A 167 -6.67 -11.46 6.59
N THR A 168 -7.79 -11.79 7.26
CA THR A 168 -9.09 -11.20 6.95
C THR A 168 -9.14 -9.76 7.45
N ASP A 169 -8.58 -9.45 8.62
CA ASP A 169 -8.64 -8.11 9.20
C ASP A 169 -7.86 -7.07 8.40
N ILE A 170 -6.63 -7.39 7.98
CA ILE A 170 -5.84 -6.50 7.11
C ILE A 170 -6.57 -6.29 5.79
N ARG A 171 -7.10 -7.35 5.18
CA ARG A 171 -7.84 -7.27 3.92
C ARG A 171 -9.08 -6.40 4.03
N VAL A 172 -9.86 -6.55 5.09
CA VAL A 172 -11.08 -5.75 5.33
C VAL A 172 -10.71 -4.28 5.54
N ARG A 173 -9.70 -3.98 6.38
CA ARG A 173 -9.24 -2.60 6.58
C ARG A 173 -8.69 -2.01 5.28
N LEU A 174 -7.93 -2.77 4.51
CA LEU A 174 -7.40 -2.33 3.22
C LEU A 174 -8.52 -1.99 2.23
N LEU A 175 -9.55 -2.83 2.15
CA LEU A 175 -10.71 -2.60 1.29
C LEU A 175 -11.42 -1.30 1.67
N LEU A 176 -11.71 -1.11 2.97
CA LEU A 176 -12.39 0.08 3.48
C LEU A 176 -11.55 1.34 3.26
N ASP A 177 -10.26 1.33 3.59
CA ASP A 177 -9.39 2.49 3.42
C ASP A 177 -9.18 2.82 1.93
N THR A 178 -8.98 1.82 1.08
CA THR A 178 -8.83 2.02 -0.37
C THR A 178 -10.09 2.61 -0.98
N TRP A 179 -11.28 2.13 -0.57
CA TRP A 179 -12.55 2.69 -1.02
C TRP A 179 -12.72 4.14 -0.58
N ASP A 180 -12.47 4.42 0.70
CA ASP A 180 -12.62 5.78 1.26
C ASP A 180 -11.60 6.78 0.65
N THR A 181 -10.48 6.30 0.08
CA THR A 181 -9.49 7.14 -0.64
C THR A 181 -9.60 7.09 -2.16
N LEU A 182 -10.60 6.40 -2.73
CA LEU A 182 -10.67 6.17 -4.18
C LEU A 182 -10.73 7.48 -4.98
N ASP A 183 -11.39 8.50 -4.44
CA ASP A 183 -11.53 9.80 -5.10
C ASP A 183 -10.23 10.61 -5.12
N GLU A 184 -9.23 10.24 -4.30
CA GLU A 184 -7.88 10.81 -4.32
C GLU A 184 -6.99 10.19 -5.41
N VAL A 185 -7.39 9.04 -5.97
CA VAL A 185 -6.65 8.33 -7.01
C VAL A 185 -6.88 8.98 -8.38
N PRO A 186 -5.82 9.22 -9.19
CA PRO A 186 -5.97 9.74 -10.55
C PRO A 186 -6.95 8.89 -11.37
N LYS A 187 -7.83 9.53 -12.14
CA LYS A 187 -8.86 8.84 -12.94
C LYS A 187 -8.30 7.73 -13.83
N ALA A 188 -7.10 7.93 -14.40
CA ALA A 188 -6.42 6.95 -15.24
C ALA A 188 -6.08 5.64 -14.51
N GLU A 189 -5.97 5.67 -13.18
CA GLU A 189 -5.61 4.51 -12.35
C GLU A 189 -6.83 3.89 -11.64
N GLN A 190 -7.96 4.61 -11.58
CA GLN A 190 -9.14 4.20 -10.80
C GLN A 190 -9.69 2.83 -11.22
N GLU A 191 -9.68 2.49 -12.52
CA GLU A 191 -10.12 1.17 -12.98
C GLU A 191 -9.31 0.04 -12.32
N SER A 192 -7.97 0.16 -12.32
CA SER A 192 -7.09 -0.83 -11.69
C SER A 192 -7.33 -0.96 -10.17
N VAL A 193 -7.64 0.14 -9.50
CA VAL A 193 -7.97 0.16 -8.06
C VAL A 193 -9.32 -0.49 -7.80
N LEU A 194 -10.32 -0.25 -8.65
CA LEU A 194 -11.62 -0.92 -8.57
C LEU A 194 -11.48 -2.44 -8.80
N GLU A 195 -10.66 -2.87 -9.76
CA GLU A 195 -10.36 -4.29 -9.94
C GLU A 195 -9.68 -4.90 -8.71
N PHE A 196 -8.76 -4.17 -8.09
CA PHE A 196 -8.12 -4.56 -6.85
C PHE A 196 -9.13 -4.72 -5.70
N LEU A 197 -10.02 -3.75 -5.50
CA LEU A 197 -11.10 -3.82 -4.51
C LEU A 197 -12.02 -5.04 -4.75
N ALA A 198 -12.35 -5.35 -6.00
CA ALA A 198 -13.14 -6.52 -6.34
C ALA A 198 -12.42 -7.85 -6.03
N ARG A 199 -11.09 -7.89 -6.13
CA ARG A 199 -10.28 -9.04 -5.70
C ARG A 199 -10.21 -9.16 -4.19
N LEU A 200 -10.00 -8.04 -3.47
CA LEU A 200 -9.98 -8.02 -2.01
C LEU A 200 -11.30 -8.57 -1.45
N TYR A 201 -12.45 -8.11 -1.94
CA TYR A 201 -13.75 -8.58 -1.44
C TYR A 201 -13.91 -10.11 -1.58
N ARG A 202 -13.54 -10.67 -2.74
CA ARG A 202 -13.67 -12.11 -3.03
C ARG A 202 -12.78 -12.98 -2.14
N GLY A 203 -11.67 -12.45 -1.66
CA GLY A 203 -10.77 -13.16 -0.75
C GLY A 203 -11.18 -13.10 0.72
N ALA A 204 -12.09 -12.19 1.12
CA ALA A 204 -12.42 -11.97 2.52
C ALA A 204 -13.28 -13.09 3.11
N GLN A 205 -12.94 -13.55 4.32
CA GLN A 205 -13.78 -14.46 5.10
C GLN A 205 -14.88 -13.65 5.79
N LEU A 206 -15.97 -13.39 5.04
CA LEU A 206 -17.02 -12.51 5.52
C LEU A 206 -17.82 -13.09 6.69
N ALA A 207 -17.88 -14.41 6.85
CA ALA A 207 -18.75 -15.08 7.83
C ALA A 207 -18.48 -14.61 9.27
N ASP A 208 -17.24 -14.31 9.60
CA ASP A 208 -16.79 -13.98 10.96
C ASP A 208 -16.84 -12.47 11.28
N LEU A 209 -17.24 -11.66 10.29
CA LEU A 209 -17.34 -10.21 10.47
C LEU A 209 -18.68 -9.80 11.08
N ASP A 210 -18.67 -8.69 11.82
CA ASP A 210 -19.89 -8.04 12.29
C ASP A 210 -20.85 -7.75 11.12
N SER A 211 -22.15 -7.82 11.42
CA SER A 211 -23.20 -7.61 10.43
C SER A 211 -23.08 -6.26 9.71
N GLY A 212 -22.83 -5.16 10.42
CA GLY A 212 -22.70 -3.84 9.79
C GLY A 212 -21.50 -3.75 8.85
N ILE A 213 -20.37 -4.39 9.22
CA ILE A 213 -19.19 -4.46 8.36
C ILE A 213 -19.50 -5.27 7.10
N ARG A 214 -20.12 -6.45 7.23
CA ARG A 214 -20.51 -7.26 6.05
C ARG A 214 -21.40 -6.50 5.09
N GLU A 215 -22.40 -5.79 5.61
CA GLU A 215 -23.33 -5.01 4.80
C GLU A 215 -22.61 -3.88 4.05
N ARG A 216 -21.74 -3.14 4.74
CA ARG A 216 -20.91 -2.11 4.11
C ARG A 216 -20.00 -2.68 3.02
N LEU A 217 -19.33 -3.80 3.27
CA LEU A 217 -18.46 -4.45 2.28
C LEU A 217 -19.25 -4.93 1.06
N ALA A 218 -20.44 -5.50 1.27
CA ALA A 218 -21.30 -5.94 0.18
C ALA A 218 -21.80 -4.77 -0.68
N LEU A 219 -22.13 -3.63 -0.06
CA LEU A 219 -22.47 -2.41 -0.79
C LEU A 219 -21.29 -1.89 -1.61
N ILE A 220 -20.09 -1.79 -1.00
CA ILE A 220 -18.87 -1.37 -1.69
C ILE A 220 -18.61 -2.27 -2.90
N HIS A 221 -18.72 -3.60 -2.74
CA HIS A 221 -18.50 -4.52 -3.85
C HIS A 221 -19.50 -4.32 -4.99
N LEU A 222 -20.77 -4.06 -4.70
CA LEU A 222 -21.76 -3.72 -5.72
C LEU A 222 -21.41 -2.43 -6.46
N GLN A 223 -21.00 -1.39 -5.74
CA GLN A 223 -20.59 -0.12 -6.33
C GLN A 223 -19.35 -0.30 -7.21
N VAL A 224 -18.38 -1.10 -6.76
CA VAL A 224 -17.19 -1.46 -7.54
C VAL A 224 -17.58 -2.15 -8.85
N LEU A 225 -18.43 -3.17 -8.80
CA LEU A 225 -18.89 -3.87 -10.01
C LEU A 225 -19.69 -2.96 -10.95
N ALA A 226 -20.48 -2.05 -10.40
CA ALA A 226 -21.23 -1.06 -11.17
C ALA A 226 -20.29 -0.08 -11.89
N ARG A 227 -19.28 0.46 -11.19
CA ARG A 227 -18.28 1.38 -11.76
C ARG A 227 -17.40 0.70 -12.81
N LEU A 228 -17.10 -0.58 -12.66
CA LEU A 228 -16.41 -1.40 -13.67
C LEU A 228 -17.30 -1.83 -14.85
N GLY A 229 -18.60 -1.50 -14.85
CA GLY A 229 -19.53 -1.92 -15.90
C GLY A 229 -19.81 -3.43 -15.95
N ARG A 230 -19.45 -4.19 -14.92
CA ARG A 230 -19.56 -5.67 -14.86
C ARG A 230 -20.98 -6.12 -14.50
N ARG A 231 -21.97 -5.71 -15.30
CA ARG A 231 -23.41 -5.89 -15.03
C ARG A 231 -23.83 -7.33 -14.73
N GLY A 232 -23.28 -8.30 -15.47
CA GLY A 232 -23.59 -9.72 -15.26
C GLY A 232 -23.11 -10.24 -13.90
N GLU A 233 -21.92 -9.82 -13.47
CA GLU A 233 -21.37 -10.15 -12.14
C GLU A 233 -22.15 -9.42 -11.04
N GLN A 234 -22.45 -8.14 -11.24
CA GLN A 234 -23.23 -7.31 -10.31
C GLN A 234 -24.60 -7.95 -10.04
N GLY A 235 -25.35 -8.31 -11.09
CA GLY A 235 -26.66 -8.94 -10.94
C GLY A 235 -26.61 -10.30 -10.24
N ARG A 236 -25.65 -11.15 -10.59
CA ARG A 236 -25.45 -12.43 -9.90
C ARG A 236 -25.12 -12.24 -8.43
N PHE A 237 -24.23 -11.32 -8.10
CA PHE A 237 -23.83 -11.02 -6.73
C PHE A 237 -25.00 -10.46 -5.91
N PHE A 238 -25.78 -9.53 -6.47
CA PHE A 238 -26.97 -8.97 -5.83
C PHE A 238 -27.97 -10.06 -5.40
N TRP A 239 -28.38 -10.91 -6.34
CA TRP A 239 -29.42 -11.92 -6.09
C TRP A 239 -28.94 -13.08 -5.22
N ARG A 240 -27.67 -13.47 -5.33
CA ARG A 240 -27.15 -14.61 -4.56
C ARG A 240 -26.77 -14.24 -3.14
N THR A 241 -26.20 -13.05 -2.96
CA THR A 241 -25.48 -12.68 -1.73
C THR A 241 -26.03 -11.39 -1.13
N ALA A 242 -25.88 -10.26 -1.81
CA ALA A 242 -26.08 -8.95 -1.18
C ALA A 242 -27.52 -8.75 -0.68
N SER A 243 -28.53 -9.14 -1.46
CA SER A 243 -29.95 -8.99 -1.10
C SER A 243 -30.36 -9.76 0.17
N LYS A 244 -29.59 -10.77 0.56
CA LYS A 244 -29.81 -11.59 1.77
C LYS A 244 -29.00 -11.09 2.97
N GLN A 245 -27.90 -10.39 2.72
CA GLN A 245 -26.99 -9.92 3.75
C GLN A 245 -27.38 -8.52 4.27
N ILE A 246 -27.88 -7.66 3.38
CA ILE A 246 -28.18 -6.26 3.72
C ILE A 246 -29.57 -6.13 4.33
N ARG A 247 -29.61 -5.72 5.60
CA ARG A 247 -30.81 -5.55 6.42
C ARG A 247 -31.17 -4.09 6.57
N GLU A 248 -30.18 -3.19 6.54
CA GLU A 248 -30.43 -1.76 6.69
C GLU A 248 -31.26 -1.20 5.52
N PRO A 249 -32.40 -0.53 5.79
CA PRO A 249 -33.29 -0.03 4.75
C PRO A 249 -32.61 0.93 3.76
N GLU A 250 -31.76 1.83 4.26
CA GLU A 250 -31.06 2.82 3.43
C GLU A 250 -30.07 2.15 2.48
N THR A 251 -29.23 1.25 3.00
CA THR A 251 -28.29 0.43 2.23
C THR A 251 -29.03 -0.39 1.15
N LYS A 252 -30.20 -0.93 1.49
CA LYS A 252 -31.05 -1.67 0.53
C LYS A 252 -31.60 -0.80 -0.58
N GLN A 253 -32.05 0.43 -0.27
CA GLN A 253 -32.52 1.37 -1.30
C GLN A 253 -31.39 1.74 -2.26
N GLU A 254 -30.20 1.98 -1.74
CA GLU A 254 -29.03 2.29 -2.54
C GLU A 254 -28.64 1.14 -3.48
N MET A 255 -28.66 -0.11 -3.01
CA MET A 255 -28.42 -1.27 -3.88
C MET A 255 -29.45 -1.36 -5.00
N LEU A 256 -30.73 -1.14 -4.69
CA LEU A 256 -31.79 -1.16 -5.69
C LEU A 256 -31.60 -0.03 -6.71
N ARG A 257 -31.12 1.14 -6.29
CA ARG A 257 -30.73 2.24 -7.18
C ARG A 257 -29.62 1.81 -8.14
N LEU A 258 -28.56 1.19 -7.63
CA LEU A 258 -27.44 0.66 -8.44
C LEU A 258 -27.88 -0.41 -9.44
N MET A 259 -28.89 -1.23 -9.09
CA MET A 259 -29.45 -2.26 -9.97
C MET A 259 -30.42 -1.68 -11.02
N ARG A 260 -31.14 -0.60 -10.72
CA ARG A 260 -32.12 0.03 -11.61
C ARG A 260 -31.50 1.02 -12.59
N ASN A 261 -30.41 1.69 -12.20
CA ASN A 261 -29.71 2.68 -13.03
C ASN A 261 -28.27 2.26 -13.36
N PRO A 262 -28.05 1.15 -14.10
CA PRO A 262 -26.71 0.66 -14.44
C PRO A 262 -25.95 1.52 -15.47
N ARG A 263 -26.47 2.71 -15.80
CA ARG A 263 -25.89 3.69 -16.73
C ARG A 263 -25.52 5.02 -16.06
N SER A 264 -26.03 5.35 -14.88
CA SER A 264 -25.89 6.72 -14.33
C SER A 264 -24.53 7.02 -13.69
N GLU A 265 -23.76 6.00 -13.29
CA GLU A 265 -22.47 6.22 -12.61
C GLU A 265 -21.25 5.89 -13.48
N GLY A 266 -21.37 4.95 -14.44
CA GLY A 266 -20.31 4.64 -15.39
C GLY A 266 -20.24 5.57 -16.60
N SER A 267 -21.35 6.17 -17.05
CA SER A 267 -21.37 6.93 -18.31
C SER A 267 -21.06 8.42 -18.16
N LYS A 268 -21.23 9.02 -16.97
CA LYS A 268 -20.94 10.46 -16.78
C LYS A 268 -19.46 10.76 -16.50
N VAL A 269 -18.65 9.74 -16.20
CA VAL A 269 -17.21 9.93 -15.89
C VAL A 269 -16.33 9.82 -17.14
N PHE A 270 -16.80 9.15 -18.20
CA PHE A 270 -16.02 8.90 -19.42
C PHE A 270 -16.42 9.75 -20.65
N ASP A 271 -17.57 10.42 -20.65
CA ASP A 271 -18.09 11.14 -21.83
C ASP A 271 -17.81 12.66 -21.87
N ASN A 272 -16.77 13.17 -21.19
CA ASN A 272 -16.36 14.58 -21.29
C ASN A 272 -15.05 14.79 -22.07
N ASN A 273 -14.86 14.04 -23.16
CA ASN A 273 -13.85 14.38 -24.16
C ASN A 273 -14.33 14.13 -25.59
N THR A 274 -15.42 14.81 -25.97
CA THR A 274 -15.72 15.15 -27.37
C THR A 274 -16.50 16.45 -27.38
N GLY A 275 -15.78 17.52 -27.06
CA GLY A 275 -16.29 18.88 -27.14
C GLY A 275 -15.23 19.80 -27.71
N GLN A 276 -14.88 19.64 -28.99
CA GLN A 276 -14.37 20.75 -29.82
C GLN A 276 -14.39 20.37 -31.30
N ARG A 277 -15.44 20.79 -32.00
CA ARG A 277 -15.36 21.76 -33.10
C ARG A 277 -16.77 22.04 -33.62
N GLN A 278 -17.33 23.16 -33.16
CA GLN A 278 -18.35 23.89 -33.89
C GLN A 278 -17.66 24.99 -34.72
N HIS A 279 -18.18 25.19 -35.93
CA HIS A 279 -18.08 26.36 -36.81
C HIS A 279 -16.72 26.73 -37.45
N ALA A 280 -16.58 26.36 -38.72
CA ALA A 280 -16.41 27.30 -39.85
C ALA A 280 -17.00 26.64 -41.10
#